data_AF-A0A2S0LGI2-F1
#
_entry.id   AF-A0A2S0LGI2-F1
#
_cell.length_a   1.000
_cell.length_b   1.000
_cell.length_c   1.000
_cell.angle_alpha   90.00
_cell.angle_beta   90.00
_cell.angle_gamma   90.00
#
_symmetry.space_group_name_H-M   'P 1'
#
loop_
_entity.id
_entity.type
_entity.pdbx_description
1 polymer ?
#
loop_
_entity_poly.entity_id
_entity_poly.type
_entity_poly.pdbx_seq_one_letter_code
_entity_poly.pdbx_strand_id
1 'polypeptide(L)'
;MNHDVYISLGSNLGNRKAYLQQAIEGIAMRVGTIVDIAPVYETPSWGFSGEAFLNTCLLCRTFLSPEEVLVQLLQIEQELGRERMPQSKGYQSRTIDLDILFYDDKVINTEVLTVPHPLLHRRKFVLKPLANIDDLKVHPVLKKTVAELLRTTDDTSPVQRLTDQLSFPAQKSPFLNYKYIAIEGNIGSGKTTLATKIAEDFNAKLILEQFSDNPFLPKFYENPKQYGFTLEMSFLTERYQQMCEQLAQMDLFKEFVVSDYDIFKSLIFSKVTLTDDEFVLYRKLFYILYSQIIKPDLYVFLYQNTDRLIENIKKRGRTYEQNISPDYLKKIHYGYLDFIQKNTAMNSLIIDVTDLDFVKHYTHYEYIIEKIREN
;
A
#
# COMPACT_ATOMS: atom_id res chain seq x y z
N MET A 1 0.25 8.83 12.27
CA MET A 1 -1.22 8.62 12.18
C MET A 1 -1.59 8.81 10.73
N ASN A 2 -2.62 8.12 10.24
CA ASN A 2 -3.11 8.29 8.88
C ASN A 2 -4.10 9.48 8.88
N HIS A 3 -4.00 10.39 7.90
CA HIS A 3 -4.76 11.64 7.83
C HIS A 3 -5.60 11.68 6.56
N ASP A 4 -6.81 12.23 6.65
CA ASP A 4 -7.71 12.39 5.50
C ASP A 4 -7.47 13.75 4.83
N VAL A 5 -7.15 13.75 3.54
CA VAL A 5 -6.95 14.98 2.74
C VAL A 5 -7.89 14.99 1.53
N TYR A 6 -8.62 16.09 1.37
CA TYR A 6 -9.55 16.31 0.26
C TYR A 6 -8.88 17.22 -0.74
N ILE A 7 -8.73 16.77 -1.98
CA ILE A 7 -7.96 17.48 -3.01
C ILE A 7 -8.88 17.74 -4.21
N SER A 8 -9.00 18.99 -4.64
CA SER A 8 -9.65 19.32 -5.91
C SER A 8 -8.66 19.29 -7.06
N LEU A 9 -9.13 18.82 -8.21
CA LEU A 9 -8.36 18.75 -9.45
C LEU A 9 -9.10 19.52 -10.55
N GLY A 10 -8.38 20.36 -11.30
CA GLY A 10 -8.95 21.14 -12.40
C GLY A 10 -8.02 21.22 -13.62
N SER A 11 -8.54 21.03 -14.82
CA SER A 11 -7.76 21.11 -16.07
C SER A 11 -8.56 21.73 -17.20
N ASN A 12 -7.98 22.68 -17.95
CA ASN A 12 -8.61 23.29 -19.13
C ASN A 12 -7.70 23.43 -20.35
N LEU A 13 -6.52 22.84 -20.36
CA LEU A 13 -5.59 22.90 -21.50
C LEU A 13 -5.26 21.49 -22.00
N GLY A 14 -5.24 21.31 -23.32
CA GLY A 14 -4.79 20.08 -23.96
C GLY A 14 -5.70 18.87 -23.66
N ASN A 15 -5.11 17.70 -23.41
CA ASN A 15 -5.87 16.50 -23.10
C ASN A 15 -6.33 16.49 -21.63
N ARG A 16 -7.36 17.29 -21.35
CA ARG A 16 -7.84 17.60 -19.99
C ARG A 16 -8.10 16.36 -19.14
N LYS A 17 -8.71 15.32 -19.71
CA LYS A 17 -9.01 14.06 -19.00
C LYS A 17 -7.73 13.27 -18.67
N ALA A 18 -6.78 13.21 -19.61
CA ALA A 18 -5.49 12.54 -19.36
C ALA A 18 -4.72 13.23 -18.24
N TYR A 19 -4.74 14.57 -18.16
CA TYR A 19 -4.10 15.29 -17.06
C TYR A 19 -4.76 15.02 -15.70
N LEU A 20 -6.09 14.98 -15.63
CA LEU A 20 -6.79 14.57 -14.40
C LEU A 20 -6.37 13.15 -13.97
N GLN A 21 -6.31 12.21 -14.92
CA GLN A 21 -5.91 10.82 -14.63
C GLN A 21 -4.46 10.71 -14.17
N GLN A 22 -3.52 11.36 -14.85
CA GLN A 22 -2.11 11.35 -14.48
C GLN A 22 -1.88 12.02 -13.13
N ALA A 23 -2.64 13.07 -12.81
CA ALA A 23 -2.59 13.69 -11.49
C ALA A 23 -3.08 12.76 -10.38
N ILE A 24 -4.19 12.03 -10.59
CA ILE A 24 -4.68 11.01 -9.66
C ILE A 24 -3.61 9.94 -9.41
N GLU A 25 -2.93 9.49 -10.47
CA GLU A 25 -1.83 8.52 -10.36
C GLU A 25 -0.64 9.07 -9.58
N GLY A 26 -0.24 10.32 -9.87
CA GLY A 26 0.81 11.01 -9.14
C GLY A 26 0.50 11.16 -7.64
N ILE A 27 -0.74 11.52 -7.31
CA ILE A 27 -1.22 11.61 -5.92
C ILE A 27 -1.17 10.24 -5.25
N ALA A 28 -1.62 9.18 -5.94
CA ALA A 28 -1.60 7.83 -5.40
C ALA A 28 -0.18 7.34 -5.08
N MET A 29 0.81 7.68 -5.90
CA MET A 29 2.20 7.28 -5.70
C MET A 29 2.89 8.09 -4.59
N ARG A 30 2.69 9.41 -4.59
CA ARG A 30 3.51 10.35 -3.82
C ARG A 30 2.85 10.91 -2.57
N VAL A 31 1.52 10.98 -2.56
CA VAL A 31 0.75 11.60 -1.47
C VAL A 31 0.16 10.54 -0.56
N GLY A 32 -0.52 9.54 -1.12
CA GLY A 32 -1.08 8.44 -0.33
C GLY A 32 -2.24 7.72 -1.01
N THR A 33 -2.87 6.79 -0.29
CA THR A 33 -3.92 5.93 -0.82
C THR A 33 -5.17 6.73 -1.19
N ILE A 34 -5.61 6.62 -2.44
CA ILE A 34 -6.88 7.20 -2.90
C ILE A 34 -8.05 6.37 -2.34
N VAL A 35 -8.90 7.00 -1.54
CA VAL A 35 -10.06 6.38 -0.92
C VAL A 35 -11.29 6.50 -1.82
N ASP A 36 -11.50 7.67 -2.43
CA ASP A 36 -12.64 7.92 -3.30
C ASP A 36 -12.35 9.02 -4.34
N ILE A 37 -13.05 8.98 -5.49
CA ILE A 37 -12.91 9.92 -6.60
C ILE A 37 -14.30 10.33 -7.09
N ALA A 38 -14.57 11.63 -7.11
CA ALA A 38 -15.85 12.16 -7.57
C ALA A 38 -15.98 12.03 -9.11
N PRO A 39 -17.21 12.05 -9.65
CA PRO A 39 -17.43 12.18 -11.07
C PRO A 39 -16.74 13.42 -11.65
N VAL A 40 -16.45 13.41 -12.95
CA VAL A 40 -15.93 14.60 -13.64
C VAL A 40 -17.05 15.58 -13.95
N TYR A 41 -16.79 16.86 -13.69
CA TYR A 41 -17.71 17.95 -14.00
C TYR A 41 -17.06 18.96 -14.94
N GLU A 42 -17.79 19.36 -15.97
CA GLU A 42 -17.36 20.44 -16.87
C GLU A 42 -17.96 21.78 -16.44
N THR A 43 -17.13 22.82 -16.43
CA THR A 43 -17.53 24.21 -16.12
C THR A 43 -16.88 25.20 -17.08
N PRO A 44 -17.54 26.33 -17.42
CA PRO A 44 -16.93 27.39 -18.21
C PRO A 44 -15.65 27.95 -17.57
N SER A 45 -14.76 28.54 -18.38
CA SER A 45 -13.62 29.32 -17.88
C SER A 45 -14.11 30.51 -17.06
N TRP A 46 -13.55 30.71 -15.87
CA TRP A 46 -13.95 31.78 -14.96
C TRP A 46 -13.07 33.01 -15.16
N GLY A 47 -13.66 34.11 -15.64
CA GLY A 47 -13.00 35.43 -15.66
C GLY A 47 -12.04 35.69 -16.83
N PHE A 48 -11.99 34.78 -17.82
CA PHE A 48 -11.25 34.96 -19.08
C PHE A 48 -11.87 34.11 -20.21
N SER A 49 -11.46 34.37 -21.45
CA SER A 49 -11.86 33.56 -22.62
C SER A 49 -10.92 32.34 -22.75
N GLY A 50 -11.45 31.13 -22.59
CA GLY A 50 -10.68 29.89 -22.66
C GLY A 50 -11.58 28.65 -22.74
N GLU A 51 -10.99 27.49 -22.97
CA GLU A 51 -11.73 26.21 -22.97
C GLU A 51 -12.37 25.94 -21.61
N ALA A 52 -13.40 25.09 -21.58
CA ALA A 52 -14.04 24.68 -20.34
C ALA A 52 -13.08 23.88 -19.45
N PHE A 53 -13.20 24.06 -18.14
CA PHE A 53 -12.49 23.25 -17.15
C PHE A 53 -13.20 21.93 -16.93
N LEU A 54 -12.43 20.84 -16.89
CA LEU A 54 -12.83 19.62 -16.23
C LEU A 54 -12.38 19.68 -14.77
N ASN A 55 -13.31 19.42 -13.84
CA ASN A 55 -13.07 19.46 -12.41
C ASN A 55 -13.52 18.16 -11.75
N THR A 56 -12.77 17.71 -10.75
CA THR A 56 -13.17 16.63 -9.84
C THR A 56 -12.59 16.88 -8.44
N CYS A 57 -12.95 16.03 -7.48
CA CYS A 57 -12.40 16.00 -6.14
C CYS A 57 -12.07 14.55 -5.79
N LEU A 58 -11.04 14.33 -4.99
CA LEU A 58 -10.74 13.02 -4.42
C LEU A 58 -10.51 13.11 -2.92
N LEU A 59 -10.71 11.99 -2.25
CA LEU A 59 -10.28 11.76 -0.87
C LEU A 59 -9.04 10.87 -0.90
N CYS A 60 -7.98 11.31 -0.23
CA CYS A 60 -6.72 10.58 -0.09
C CYS A 60 -6.40 10.41 1.40
N ARG A 61 -5.86 9.25 1.78
CA ARG A 61 -5.29 8.98 3.10
C ARG A 61 -3.79 9.05 3.04
N THR A 62 -3.19 9.86 3.90
CA THR A 62 -1.75 10.15 3.87
C THR A 62 -1.12 10.16 5.25
N PHE A 63 0.15 9.78 5.30
CA PHE A 63 1.01 9.96 6.48
C PHE A 63 1.80 11.29 6.43
N LEU A 64 1.73 12.02 5.32
CA LEU A 64 2.43 13.29 5.11
C LEU A 64 1.74 14.42 5.86
N SER A 65 2.54 15.37 6.35
CA SER A 65 2.05 16.65 6.85
C SER A 65 1.38 17.49 5.74
N PRO A 66 0.50 18.44 6.09
CA PRO A 66 -0.17 19.31 5.10
C PRO A 66 0.80 20.02 4.15
N GLU A 67 1.95 20.49 4.67
CA GLU A 67 3.00 21.14 3.90
C GLU A 67 3.71 20.17 2.96
N GLU A 68 3.99 18.94 3.40
CA GLU A 68 4.56 17.89 2.55
C GLU A 68 3.60 17.50 1.43
N VAL A 69 2.28 17.39 1.71
CA VAL A 69 1.26 17.17 0.68
C VAL A 69 1.31 18.29 -0.36
N LEU A 70 1.33 19.56 0.08
CA LEU A 70 1.42 20.70 -0.83
C LEU A 70 2.65 20.61 -1.74
N VAL A 71 3.82 20.28 -1.18
CA VAL A 71 5.06 20.10 -1.97
C VAL A 71 4.88 19.02 -3.04
N GLN A 72 4.31 17.87 -2.70
CA GLN A 72 4.08 16.79 -3.67
C GLN A 72 3.09 17.20 -4.77
N LEU A 73 2.00 17.89 -4.42
CA LEU A 73 1.04 18.38 -5.40
C LEU A 73 1.69 19.38 -6.38
N LEU A 74 2.51 20.31 -5.89
CA LEU A 74 3.24 21.26 -6.73
C LEU A 74 4.20 20.57 -7.70
N GLN A 75 4.88 19.51 -7.25
CA GLN A 75 5.75 18.71 -8.12
C GLN A 75 4.97 18.00 -9.22
N ILE A 76 3.83 17.38 -8.88
CA ILE A 76 2.94 16.75 -9.86
C ILE A 76 2.46 17.78 -10.90
N GLU A 77 2.05 18.97 -10.47
CA GLU A 77 1.66 20.04 -11.39
C GLU A 77 2.77 20.42 -12.37
N GLN A 78 3.99 20.59 -11.85
CA GLN A 78 5.16 20.97 -12.66
C GLN A 78 5.49 19.90 -13.70
N GLU A 79 5.47 18.63 -13.31
CA GLU A 79 5.72 17.49 -14.21
C GLU A 79 4.65 17.35 -15.31
N LEU A 80 3.41 17.71 -14.99
CA LEU A 80 2.29 17.74 -15.93
C LEU A 80 2.24 19.04 -16.75
N GLY A 81 3.31 19.84 -16.72
CA GLY A 81 3.49 21.00 -17.60
C GLY A 81 2.83 22.28 -17.11
N ARG A 82 2.49 22.39 -15.81
CA ARG A 82 2.00 23.65 -15.25
C ARG A 82 3.16 24.63 -15.04
N GLU A 83 3.28 25.61 -15.91
CA GLU A 83 4.23 26.71 -15.76
C GLU A 83 3.65 27.84 -14.90
N ARG A 84 4.26 28.11 -13.73
CA ARG A 84 3.88 29.26 -12.89
C ARG A 84 4.66 30.50 -13.36
N MET A 85 4.07 31.31 -14.24
CA MET A 85 4.69 32.57 -14.68
C MET A 85 4.56 33.64 -13.57
N PRO A 86 5.67 34.22 -13.06
CA PRO A 86 5.63 35.16 -11.93
C PRO A 86 4.90 36.49 -12.18
N GLN A 87 4.54 36.82 -13.42
CA GLN A 87 4.03 38.15 -13.81
C GLN A 87 2.58 38.17 -14.32
N SER A 88 1.90 37.02 -14.39
CA SER A 88 0.56 36.97 -14.96
C SER A 88 -0.52 37.26 -13.90
N LYS A 89 -1.04 38.49 -13.92
CA LYS A 89 -2.20 38.88 -13.11
C LYS A 89 -3.48 38.30 -13.70
N GLY A 90 -4.06 37.29 -13.05
CA GLY A 90 -5.40 36.76 -13.36
C GLY A 90 -5.46 35.24 -13.53
N TYR A 91 -6.69 34.73 -13.66
CA TYR A 91 -6.97 33.32 -13.98
C TYR A 91 -6.39 32.98 -15.36
N GLN A 92 -5.74 31.82 -15.46
CA GLN A 92 -5.04 31.36 -16.66
C GLN A 92 -5.43 29.93 -17.00
N SER A 93 -5.34 29.61 -18.29
CA SER A 93 -5.37 28.22 -18.73
C SER A 93 -4.18 27.45 -18.18
N ARG A 94 -4.41 26.20 -17.83
CA ARG A 94 -3.44 25.31 -17.20
C ARG A 94 -3.73 23.86 -17.52
N THR A 95 -2.66 23.06 -17.61
CA THR A 95 -2.73 21.62 -17.82
C THR A 95 -3.36 20.92 -16.61
N ILE A 96 -3.03 21.34 -15.39
CA ILE A 96 -3.61 20.82 -14.15
C ILE A 96 -3.50 21.84 -13.01
N ASP A 97 -4.45 21.81 -12.09
CA ASP A 97 -4.52 22.59 -10.84
C ASP A 97 -4.94 21.65 -9.72
N LEU A 98 -4.13 21.56 -8.66
CA LEU A 98 -4.32 20.69 -7.51
C LEU A 98 -4.35 21.55 -6.23
N ASP A 99 -5.51 21.60 -5.57
CA ASP A 99 -5.68 22.38 -4.34
C ASP A 99 -6.13 21.49 -3.18
N ILE A 100 -5.50 21.67 -2.01
CA ILE A 100 -5.94 21.04 -0.75
C ILE A 100 -7.17 21.77 -0.23
N LEU A 101 -8.32 21.11 -0.23
CA LEU A 101 -9.59 21.65 0.27
C LEU A 101 -9.70 21.55 1.79
N PHE A 102 -9.43 20.36 2.32
CA PHE A 102 -9.47 20.03 3.76
C PHE A 102 -8.33 19.08 4.09
N TYR A 103 -7.84 19.16 5.33
CA TYR A 103 -6.92 18.20 5.92
C TYR A 103 -7.44 17.89 7.32
N ASP A 104 -7.98 16.69 7.51
CA ASP A 104 -8.82 16.32 8.64
C ASP A 104 -9.86 17.43 8.93
N ASP A 105 -9.95 17.88 10.19
CA ASP A 105 -10.71 19.05 10.65
C ASP A 105 -9.79 20.24 11.01
N LYS A 106 -8.54 20.25 10.52
CA LYS A 106 -7.55 21.27 10.90
C LYS A 106 -7.87 22.62 10.25
N VAL A 107 -7.50 23.68 10.97
CA VAL A 107 -7.44 25.05 10.45
C VAL A 107 -5.98 25.48 10.43
N ILE A 108 -5.44 25.67 9.23
CA ILE A 108 -4.03 25.98 8.95
C ILE A 108 -4.00 27.33 8.25
N ASN A 109 -3.14 28.22 8.74
CA ASN A 109 -2.91 29.52 8.14
C ASN A 109 -1.43 29.88 8.27
N THR A 110 -0.65 29.46 7.29
CA THR A 110 0.78 29.79 7.17
C THR A 110 1.01 30.69 5.97
N GLU A 111 2.25 31.18 5.78
CA GLU A 111 2.61 31.97 4.60
C GLU A 111 2.46 31.20 3.28
N VAL A 112 2.51 29.87 3.34
CA VAL A 112 2.54 28.98 2.16
C VAL A 112 1.26 28.17 1.98
N LEU A 113 0.46 27.95 3.04
CA LEU A 113 -0.71 27.08 3.00
C LEU A 113 -1.86 27.61 3.87
N THR A 114 -3.07 27.62 3.30
CA THR A 114 -4.31 27.91 4.01
C THR A 114 -5.29 26.74 3.84
N VAL A 115 -5.68 26.12 4.94
CA VAL A 115 -6.67 25.01 4.99
C VAL A 115 -7.70 25.32 6.08
N PRO A 116 -9.01 25.14 5.85
CA PRO A 116 -9.64 24.81 4.57
C PRO A 116 -9.36 25.85 3.49
N HIS A 117 -9.36 25.42 2.22
CA HIS A 117 -9.10 26.34 1.11
C HIS A 117 -10.04 27.56 1.16
N PRO A 118 -9.50 28.80 1.15
CA PRO A 118 -10.23 30.00 1.56
C PRO A 118 -11.46 30.30 0.71
N LEU A 119 -11.45 29.88 -0.57
CA LEU A 119 -12.54 30.14 -1.51
C LEU A 119 -13.42 28.92 -1.82
N LEU A 120 -13.20 27.76 -1.17
CA LEU A 120 -13.94 26.54 -1.52
C LEU A 120 -15.46 26.74 -1.39
N HIS A 121 -15.90 27.44 -0.34
CA HIS A 121 -17.32 27.69 -0.05
C HIS A 121 -18.02 28.61 -1.07
N ARG A 122 -17.27 29.25 -1.96
CA ARG A 122 -17.79 30.16 -3.00
C ARG A 122 -17.74 29.56 -4.39
N ARG A 123 -17.31 28.31 -4.54
CA ARG A 123 -17.02 27.70 -5.84
C ARG A 123 -17.84 26.44 -6.00
N LYS A 124 -18.88 26.50 -6.82
CA LYS A 124 -19.79 25.40 -7.08
C LYS A 124 -19.09 24.23 -7.78
N PHE A 125 -18.11 24.53 -8.63
CA PHE A 125 -17.27 23.52 -9.29
C PHE A 125 -16.37 22.74 -8.31
N VAL A 126 -16.14 23.26 -7.11
CA VAL A 126 -15.44 22.56 -6.01
C VAL A 126 -16.44 21.83 -5.11
N LEU A 127 -17.50 22.54 -4.69
CA LEU A 127 -18.51 22.01 -3.77
C LEU A 127 -19.30 20.83 -4.37
N LYS A 128 -19.56 20.82 -5.68
CA LYS A 128 -20.35 19.77 -6.33
C LYS A 128 -19.63 18.41 -6.37
N PRO A 129 -18.37 18.31 -6.83
CA PRO A 129 -17.58 17.08 -6.68
C PRO A 129 -17.34 16.73 -5.21
N LEU A 130 -17.02 17.70 -4.35
CA LEU A 130 -16.78 17.43 -2.93
C LEU A 130 -18.02 16.84 -2.24
N ALA A 131 -19.22 17.33 -2.54
CA ALA A 131 -20.47 16.77 -2.02
C ALA A 131 -20.77 15.35 -2.55
N ASN A 132 -20.11 14.90 -3.64
CA ASN A 132 -20.21 13.50 -4.05
C ASN A 132 -19.33 12.58 -3.21
N ILE A 133 -18.19 13.09 -2.72
CA ILE A 133 -17.30 12.37 -1.81
C ILE A 133 -17.88 12.34 -0.40
N ASP A 134 -18.21 13.50 0.14
CA ASP A 134 -18.63 13.68 1.53
C ASP A 134 -19.46 14.95 1.68
N ASP A 135 -20.79 14.80 1.62
CA ASP A 135 -21.74 15.90 1.76
C ASP A 135 -21.94 16.34 3.23
N LEU A 136 -21.61 15.47 4.18
CA LEU A 136 -21.69 15.70 5.62
C LEU A 136 -20.44 16.36 6.20
N LYS A 137 -19.32 16.41 5.47
CA LYS A 137 -18.09 17.06 5.91
C LYS A 137 -18.38 18.48 6.39
N VAL A 138 -18.05 18.75 7.66
CA VAL A 138 -18.27 20.06 8.28
C VAL A 138 -17.07 20.95 8.03
N HIS A 139 -17.31 22.15 7.51
CA HIS A 139 -16.27 23.17 7.40
C HIS A 139 -15.86 23.65 8.80
N PRO A 140 -14.60 23.49 9.25
CA PRO A 140 -14.20 23.73 10.63
C PRO A 140 -14.32 25.20 11.06
N VAL A 141 -14.21 26.15 10.14
CA VAL A 141 -14.45 27.59 10.40
C VAL A 141 -15.93 27.97 10.27
N LEU A 142 -16.57 27.71 9.12
CA LEU A 142 -17.94 28.15 8.84
C LEU A 142 -19.02 27.36 9.59
N LYS A 143 -18.67 26.19 10.15
CA LYS A 143 -19.56 25.27 10.88
C LYS A 143 -20.80 24.86 10.07
N LYS A 144 -20.64 24.74 8.76
CA LYS A 144 -21.66 24.28 7.81
C LYS A 144 -21.18 23.02 7.10
N THR A 145 -22.09 22.13 6.77
CA THR A 145 -21.76 20.95 5.95
C THR A 145 -21.48 21.35 4.51
N VAL A 146 -20.76 20.51 3.77
CA VAL A 146 -20.57 20.71 2.32
C VAL A 146 -21.92 20.79 1.59
N ALA A 147 -22.91 19.98 1.98
CA ALA A 147 -24.27 20.05 1.43
C ALA A 147 -24.91 21.43 1.64
N GLU A 148 -24.78 22.00 2.84
CA GLU A 148 -25.30 23.33 3.15
C GLU A 148 -24.57 24.42 2.37
N LEU A 149 -23.25 24.35 2.30
CA LEU A 149 -22.43 25.29 1.52
C LEU A 149 -22.81 25.27 0.04
N LEU A 150 -23.00 24.07 -0.54
CA LEU A 150 -23.43 23.90 -1.92
C LEU A 150 -24.82 24.50 -2.18
N ARG A 151 -25.73 24.41 -1.21
CA ARG A 151 -27.08 25.00 -1.31
C ARG A 151 -27.07 26.52 -1.19
N THR A 152 -26.17 27.08 -0.39
CA THR A 152 -26.14 28.54 -0.08
C THR A 152 -25.08 29.32 -0.83
N THR A 153 -24.33 28.70 -1.74
CA THR A 153 -23.31 29.41 -2.54
C THR A 153 -23.95 30.39 -3.51
N ASP A 154 -23.34 31.57 -3.65
CA ASP A 154 -23.75 32.60 -4.63
C ASP A 154 -23.26 32.28 -6.05
N ASP A 155 -22.47 31.21 -6.22
CA ASP A 155 -21.96 30.79 -7.53
C ASP A 155 -23.06 30.12 -8.37
N THR A 156 -23.56 30.86 -9.35
CA THR A 156 -24.59 30.42 -10.29
C THR A 156 -24.04 29.71 -11.52
N SER A 157 -22.72 29.48 -11.60
CA SER A 157 -22.10 28.88 -12.78
C SER A 157 -22.70 27.51 -13.10
N PRO A 158 -22.87 27.17 -14.38
CA PRO A 158 -23.30 25.83 -14.77
C PRO A 158 -22.20 24.82 -14.44
N VAL A 159 -22.61 23.70 -13.85
CA VAL A 159 -21.72 22.57 -13.53
C VAL A 159 -22.37 21.31 -14.09
N GLN A 160 -21.84 20.82 -15.21
CA GLN A 160 -22.38 19.68 -15.92
C GLN A 160 -21.61 18.42 -15.54
N ARG A 161 -22.29 17.40 -15.02
CA ARG A 161 -21.68 16.08 -14.81
C ARG A 161 -21.44 15.40 -16.15
N LEU A 162 -20.22 14.93 -16.38
CA LEU A 162 -19.87 14.12 -17.54
C LEU A 162 -20.06 12.62 -17.23
N THR A 163 -20.24 11.83 -18.27
CA THR A 163 -20.29 10.35 -18.19
C THR A 163 -18.90 9.72 -18.14
N ASP A 164 -17.86 10.52 -18.36
CA ASP A 164 -16.47 10.09 -18.27
C ASP A 164 -16.14 9.53 -16.88
N GLN A 165 -15.61 8.32 -16.86
CA GLN A 165 -15.03 7.73 -15.66
C GLN A 165 -13.53 7.96 -15.65
N LEU A 166 -13.03 8.41 -14.51
CA LEU A 166 -11.61 8.33 -14.14
C LEU A 166 -11.40 6.98 -13.47
N SER A 167 -10.26 6.35 -13.74
CA SER A 167 -9.95 5.07 -13.10
C SER A 167 -9.35 5.33 -11.72
N PHE A 168 -9.82 4.55 -10.73
CA PHE A 168 -9.07 4.42 -9.49
C PHE A 168 -7.66 3.90 -9.82
N PRO A 169 -6.62 4.38 -9.13
CA PRO A 169 -5.28 3.83 -9.24
C PRO A 169 -5.23 2.32 -8.99
N ALA A 170 -6.27 1.72 -8.38
CA ALA A 170 -6.45 0.27 -8.30
C ALA A 170 -6.37 -0.43 -9.68
N GLN A 171 -6.80 0.22 -10.78
CA GLN A 171 -6.62 -0.29 -12.15
C GLN A 171 -5.15 -0.23 -12.64
N LYS A 172 -4.25 0.37 -11.85
CA LYS A 172 -2.79 0.33 -11.96
C LYS A 172 -2.17 -0.13 -10.62
N SER A 173 -2.91 -0.86 -9.79
CA SER A 173 -2.34 -1.46 -8.58
C SER A 173 -1.17 -2.34 -9.02
N PRO A 174 0.00 -2.27 -8.37
CA PRO A 174 1.09 -3.20 -8.62
C PRO A 174 0.68 -4.66 -8.37
N PHE A 175 -0.49 -4.86 -7.75
CA PHE A 175 -1.07 -6.15 -7.41
C PHE A 175 -2.30 -6.53 -8.24
N LEU A 176 -2.70 -5.75 -9.25
CA LEU A 176 -3.94 -5.99 -10.02
C LEU A 176 -4.04 -7.41 -10.59
N ASN A 177 -2.91 -8.01 -10.96
CA ASN A 177 -2.84 -9.33 -11.57
C ASN A 177 -2.67 -10.48 -10.56
N TYR A 178 -2.55 -10.18 -9.26
CA TYR A 178 -2.34 -11.18 -8.23
C TYR A 178 -3.53 -11.23 -7.28
N LYS A 179 -4.09 -12.43 -7.08
CA LYS A 179 -5.14 -12.68 -6.07
C LYS A 179 -4.53 -13.08 -4.74
N TYR A 180 -3.35 -13.69 -4.77
CA TYR A 180 -2.64 -14.13 -3.58
C TYR A 180 -1.13 -13.95 -3.72
N ILE A 181 -0.53 -13.22 -2.77
CA ILE A 181 0.91 -12.96 -2.71
C ILE A 181 1.45 -13.46 -1.37
N ALA A 182 2.56 -14.18 -1.40
CA ALA A 182 3.29 -14.57 -0.20
C ALA A 182 4.63 -13.83 -0.09
N ILE A 183 4.82 -13.11 1.00
CA ILE A 183 6.10 -12.47 1.35
C ILE A 183 6.93 -13.46 2.15
N GLU A 184 8.10 -13.81 1.62
CA GLU A 184 8.94 -14.90 2.10
C GLU A 184 10.37 -14.45 2.39
N GLY A 185 11.11 -15.27 3.13
CA GLY A 185 12.50 -14.97 3.50
C GLY A 185 12.84 -15.24 4.97
N ASN A 186 14.09 -14.98 5.31
CA ASN A 186 14.69 -15.45 6.55
C ASN A 186 14.10 -14.79 7.83
N ILE A 187 14.37 -15.38 8.99
CA ILE A 187 13.97 -14.83 10.29
C ILE A 187 14.62 -13.45 10.47
N GLY A 188 13.80 -12.41 10.67
CA GLY A 188 14.30 -11.03 10.81
C GLY A 188 14.42 -10.25 9.49
N SER A 189 13.96 -10.78 8.35
CA SER A 189 14.05 -10.10 7.04
C SER A 189 13.04 -8.96 6.82
N GLY A 190 12.01 -8.84 7.67
CA GLY A 190 10.99 -7.79 7.55
C GLY A 190 9.67 -8.19 6.87
N LYS A 191 9.42 -9.49 6.66
CA LYS A 191 8.20 -10.02 6.00
C LYS A 191 6.90 -9.46 6.59
N THR A 192 6.69 -9.64 7.90
CA THR A 192 5.48 -9.20 8.61
C THR A 192 5.24 -7.70 8.42
N THR A 193 6.31 -6.90 8.49
CA THR A 193 6.24 -5.45 8.25
C THR A 193 5.79 -5.15 6.83
N LEU A 194 6.41 -5.77 5.82
CA LEU A 194 6.07 -5.51 4.42
C LEU A 194 4.64 -5.95 4.10
N ALA A 195 4.25 -7.16 4.51
CA ALA A 195 2.89 -7.67 4.31
C ALA A 195 1.84 -6.76 4.97
N THR A 196 2.10 -6.27 6.18
CA THR A 196 1.20 -5.34 6.89
C THR A 196 1.06 -4.02 6.12
N LYS A 197 2.17 -3.42 5.69
CA LYS A 197 2.14 -2.17 4.90
C LYS A 197 1.37 -2.35 3.59
N ILE A 198 1.61 -3.45 2.87
CA ILE A 198 0.87 -3.76 1.63
C ILE A 198 -0.63 -3.89 1.90
N ALA A 199 -1.01 -4.58 2.98
CA ALA A 199 -2.41 -4.76 3.33
C ALA A 199 -3.12 -3.44 3.69
N GLU A 200 -2.43 -2.55 4.41
CA GLU A 200 -2.94 -1.24 4.78
C GLU A 200 -3.06 -0.30 3.57
N ASP A 201 -2.01 -0.22 2.75
CA ASP A 201 -1.93 0.76 1.66
C ASP A 201 -2.80 0.38 0.45
N PHE A 202 -2.99 -0.92 0.21
CA PHE A 202 -3.70 -1.48 -0.96
C PHE A 202 -4.97 -2.27 -0.61
N ASN A 203 -5.48 -2.12 0.60
CA ASN A 203 -6.71 -2.77 1.07
C ASN A 203 -6.71 -4.31 0.86
N ALA A 204 -5.57 -4.95 1.06
CA ALA A 204 -5.46 -6.41 0.96
C ALA A 204 -5.97 -7.11 2.23
N LYS A 205 -6.34 -8.38 2.10
CA LYS A 205 -6.53 -9.26 3.26
C LYS A 205 -5.16 -9.71 3.76
N LEU A 206 -4.84 -9.39 5.01
CA LEU A 206 -3.59 -9.78 5.65
C LEU A 206 -3.71 -11.16 6.31
N ILE A 207 -2.77 -12.06 6.00
CA ILE A 207 -2.60 -13.36 6.68
C ILE A 207 -1.23 -13.37 7.35
N LEU A 208 -1.20 -13.40 8.69
CA LEU A 208 0.03 -13.43 9.47
C LEU A 208 0.31 -14.81 10.04
N GLU A 209 1.57 -15.23 10.01
CA GLU A 209 2.03 -16.45 10.65
C GLU A 209 1.86 -16.38 12.17
N GLN A 210 1.22 -17.41 12.73
CA GLN A 210 1.04 -17.55 14.18
C GLN A 210 2.09 -18.52 14.73
N PHE A 211 3.04 -18.04 15.54
CA PHE A 211 4.06 -18.88 16.19
C PHE A 211 4.25 -18.58 17.68
N SER A 212 3.56 -17.57 18.23
CA SER A 212 3.76 -17.10 19.61
C SER A 212 3.39 -18.12 20.68
N ASP A 213 2.44 -19.01 20.37
CA ASP A 213 1.84 -19.93 21.35
C ASP A 213 2.33 -21.38 21.22
N ASN A 214 3.35 -21.63 20.37
CA ASN A 214 3.83 -22.99 20.14
C ASN A 214 4.66 -23.52 21.34
N PRO A 215 4.20 -24.58 22.04
CA PRO A 215 4.84 -25.06 23.26
C PRO A 215 6.16 -25.80 23.02
N PHE A 216 6.48 -26.14 21.77
CA PHE A 216 7.71 -26.84 21.39
C PHE A 216 8.81 -25.88 20.96
N LEU A 217 8.48 -24.64 20.58
CA LEU A 217 9.47 -23.69 20.06
C LEU A 217 10.57 -23.33 21.08
N PRO A 218 10.27 -23.04 22.37
CA PRO A 218 11.34 -22.85 23.36
C PRO A 218 12.18 -24.12 23.57
N LYS A 219 11.53 -25.29 23.63
CA LYS A 219 12.20 -26.59 23.84
C LYS A 219 13.11 -26.97 22.68
N PHE A 220 12.74 -26.59 21.47
CA PHE A 220 13.56 -26.76 20.29
C PHE A 220 14.86 -25.98 20.36
N TYR A 221 14.81 -24.72 20.81
CA TYR A 221 16.04 -23.93 20.95
C TYR A 221 16.98 -24.48 22.03
N GLU A 222 16.44 -25.16 23.04
CA GLU A 222 17.24 -25.86 24.05
C GLU A 222 17.80 -27.20 23.55
N ASN A 223 16.99 -28.00 22.83
CA ASN A 223 17.39 -29.29 22.30
C ASN A 223 16.81 -29.58 20.90
N PRO A 224 17.47 -29.07 19.83
CA PRO A 224 16.97 -29.19 18.47
C PRO A 224 16.77 -30.62 17.99
N LYS A 225 17.68 -31.53 18.37
CA LYS A 225 17.65 -32.94 17.94
C LYS A 225 16.45 -33.70 18.49
N GLN A 226 16.01 -33.37 19.70
CA GLN A 226 14.90 -34.06 20.36
C GLN A 226 13.54 -33.50 19.93
N TYR A 227 13.44 -32.18 19.74
CA TYR A 227 12.16 -31.50 19.51
C TYR A 227 11.95 -31.06 18.06
N GLY A 228 12.95 -31.20 17.18
CA GLY A 228 12.88 -30.78 15.79
C GLY A 228 11.68 -31.36 15.05
N PHE A 229 11.51 -32.69 15.05
CA PHE A 229 10.39 -33.32 14.36
C PHE A 229 9.02 -32.86 14.90
N THR A 230 8.87 -32.81 16.22
CA THR A 230 7.61 -32.38 16.84
C THR A 230 7.28 -30.93 16.51
N LEU A 231 8.28 -30.04 16.56
CA LEU A 231 8.11 -28.62 16.22
C LEU A 231 7.71 -28.44 14.76
N GLU A 232 8.46 -29.05 13.82
CA GLU A 232 8.18 -28.91 12.39
C GLU A 232 6.80 -29.47 12.03
N MET A 233 6.39 -30.60 12.64
CA MET A 233 5.04 -31.14 12.47
C MET A 233 3.94 -30.23 13.02
N SER A 234 4.17 -29.59 14.17
CA SER A 234 3.22 -28.58 14.69
C SER A 234 3.09 -27.39 13.75
N PHE A 235 4.20 -26.85 13.25
CA PHE A 235 4.14 -25.75 12.28
C PHE A 235 3.45 -26.13 10.97
N LEU A 236 3.71 -27.34 10.45
CA LEU A 236 3.07 -27.81 9.23
C LEU A 236 1.54 -27.87 9.39
N THR A 237 1.07 -28.37 10.54
CA THR A 237 -0.35 -28.55 10.83
C THR A 237 -1.05 -27.21 11.06
N GLU A 238 -0.46 -26.33 11.88
CA GLU A 238 -0.96 -24.99 12.14
C GLU A 238 -1.05 -24.17 10.84
N ARG A 239 0.01 -24.16 10.02
CA ARG A 239 0.03 -23.45 8.74
C ARG A 239 -1.00 -24.01 7.76
N TYR A 240 -1.15 -25.34 7.68
CA TYR A 240 -2.16 -25.97 6.82
C TYR A 240 -3.58 -25.56 7.22
N GLN A 241 -3.92 -25.67 8.51
CA GLN A 241 -5.23 -25.26 9.02
C GLN A 241 -5.52 -23.79 8.72
N GLN A 242 -4.56 -22.91 9.03
CA GLN A 242 -4.69 -21.48 8.80
C GLN A 242 -4.91 -21.16 7.30
N MET A 243 -4.17 -21.79 6.40
CA MET A 243 -4.34 -21.57 4.97
C MET A 243 -5.68 -22.08 4.46
N CYS A 244 -6.14 -23.25 4.91
CA CYS A 244 -7.45 -23.78 4.56
C CYS A 244 -8.58 -22.85 5.01
N GLU A 245 -8.51 -22.32 6.24
CA GLU A 245 -9.55 -21.45 6.80
C GLU A 245 -9.53 -20.04 6.18
N GLN A 246 -8.36 -19.44 6.07
CA GLN A 246 -8.24 -18.03 5.69
C GLN A 246 -8.32 -17.80 4.18
N LEU A 247 -7.87 -18.74 3.35
CA LEU A 247 -7.98 -18.61 1.89
C LEU A 247 -9.38 -18.99 1.38
N ALA A 248 -10.13 -19.84 2.10
CA ALA A 248 -11.51 -20.15 1.76
C ALA A 248 -12.47 -18.97 2.00
N GLN A 249 -12.15 -18.10 2.96
CA GLN A 249 -12.94 -16.90 3.28
C GLN A 249 -12.44 -15.68 2.48
N MET A 250 -12.44 -15.74 1.15
CA MET A 250 -12.20 -14.53 0.37
C MET A 250 -13.35 -13.54 0.64
N ASP A 251 -13.01 -12.44 1.29
CA ASP A 251 -13.94 -11.37 1.63
C ASP A 251 -14.37 -10.65 0.34
N LEU A 252 -15.67 -10.38 0.18
CA LEU A 252 -16.20 -9.69 -1.00
C LEU A 252 -15.61 -8.28 -1.18
N PHE A 253 -15.06 -7.69 -0.12
CA PHE A 253 -14.59 -6.30 -0.08
C PHE A 253 -13.06 -6.13 -0.20
N LYS A 254 -12.29 -7.21 -0.32
CA LYS A 254 -10.82 -7.16 -0.39
C LYS A 254 -10.34 -7.42 -1.80
N GLU A 255 -9.37 -6.62 -2.28
CA GLU A 255 -8.88 -6.71 -3.66
C GLU A 255 -8.04 -7.97 -3.91
N PHE A 256 -7.18 -8.33 -2.96
CA PHE A 256 -6.33 -9.52 -2.99
C PHE A 256 -5.90 -9.94 -1.58
N VAL A 257 -5.18 -11.06 -1.48
CA VAL A 257 -4.60 -11.58 -0.23
C VAL A 257 -3.09 -11.38 -0.23
N VAL A 258 -2.55 -10.88 0.89
CA VAL A 258 -1.11 -10.86 1.15
C VAL A 258 -0.82 -11.61 2.45
N SER A 259 0.12 -12.54 2.40
CA SER A 259 0.61 -13.26 3.58
C SER A 259 2.08 -12.96 3.87
N ASP A 260 2.49 -13.07 5.13
CA ASP A 260 3.90 -12.96 5.52
C ASP A 260 4.64 -14.32 5.58
N TYR A 261 4.00 -15.36 5.06
CA TYR A 261 4.51 -16.72 4.91
C TYR A 261 3.67 -17.52 3.90
N ASP A 262 4.25 -18.61 3.41
CA ASP A 262 3.59 -19.73 2.73
C ASP A 262 3.99 -21.05 3.41
N ILE A 263 3.18 -22.09 3.23
CA ILE A 263 3.43 -23.40 3.80
C ILE A 263 4.75 -24.03 3.32
N PHE A 264 5.26 -23.72 2.12
CA PHE A 264 6.53 -24.31 1.64
C PHE A 264 7.72 -23.99 2.55
N LYS A 265 7.64 -22.89 3.32
CA LYS A 265 8.58 -22.59 4.40
C LYS A 265 8.82 -23.79 5.32
N SER A 266 7.76 -24.55 5.61
CA SER A 266 7.82 -25.76 6.45
C SER A 266 8.72 -26.85 5.85
N LEU A 267 8.82 -26.93 4.52
CA LEU A 267 9.72 -27.87 3.84
C LEU A 267 11.19 -27.39 3.91
N ILE A 268 11.43 -26.09 3.82
CA ILE A 268 12.77 -25.50 3.91
C ILE A 268 13.34 -25.67 5.33
N PHE A 269 12.55 -25.29 6.33
CA PHE A 269 12.98 -25.36 7.73
C PHE A 269 13.22 -26.79 8.18
N SER A 270 12.28 -27.71 7.89
CA SER A 270 12.46 -29.13 8.18
C SER A 270 13.70 -29.75 7.53
N LYS A 271 14.10 -29.33 6.32
CA LYS A 271 15.35 -29.88 5.71
C LYS A 271 16.60 -29.49 6.49
N VAL A 272 16.60 -28.33 7.13
CA VAL A 272 17.70 -27.83 7.96
C VAL A 272 17.65 -28.44 9.37
N THR A 273 16.44 -28.62 9.90
CA THR A 273 16.22 -29.01 11.29
C THR A 273 16.27 -30.52 11.51
N LEU A 274 15.74 -31.32 10.57
CA LEU A 274 15.49 -32.75 10.77
C LEU A 274 16.65 -33.62 10.30
N THR A 275 16.75 -34.82 10.88
CA THR A 275 17.60 -35.89 10.34
C THR A 275 17.07 -36.36 8.98
N ASP A 276 17.90 -37.05 8.18
CA ASP A 276 17.48 -37.48 6.83
C ASP A 276 16.26 -38.42 6.86
N ASP A 277 16.19 -39.36 7.82
CA ASP A 277 15.06 -40.27 7.96
C ASP A 277 13.76 -39.54 8.35
N GLU A 278 13.85 -38.62 9.32
CA GLU A 278 12.74 -37.75 9.72
C GLU A 278 12.26 -36.86 8.57
N PHE A 279 13.20 -36.28 7.82
CA PHE A 279 12.90 -35.43 6.68
C PHE A 279 12.20 -36.20 5.55
N VAL A 280 12.59 -37.45 5.29
CA VAL A 280 11.94 -38.29 4.28
C VAL A 280 10.48 -38.53 4.63
N LEU A 281 10.17 -38.81 5.90
CA LEU A 281 8.79 -38.96 6.37
C LEU A 281 8.02 -37.63 6.30
N TYR A 282 8.61 -36.57 6.85
CA TYR A 282 8.03 -35.24 6.87
C TYR A 282 7.68 -34.74 5.46
N ARG A 283 8.60 -34.91 4.50
CA ARG A 283 8.40 -34.51 3.11
C ARG A 283 7.22 -35.22 2.45
N LYS A 284 6.98 -36.50 2.77
CA LYS A 284 5.81 -37.24 2.27
C LYS A 284 4.52 -36.60 2.79
N LEU A 285 4.44 -36.32 4.09
CA LEU A 285 3.28 -35.67 4.71
C LEU A 285 3.06 -34.26 4.16
N PHE A 286 4.13 -33.48 4.01
CA PHE A 286 4.10 -32.16 3.43
C PHE A 286 3.43 -32.15 2.05
N TYR A 287 3.85 -33.01 1.11
CA TYR A 287 3.29 -32.99 -0.24
C TYR A 287 1.82 -33.44 -0.30
N ILE A 288 1.38 -34.29 0.63
CA ILE A 288 -0.04 -34.66 0.74
C ILE A 288 -0.87 -33.41 1.08
N LEU A 289 -0.46 -32.66 2.12
CA LEU A 289 -1.15 -31.45 2.55
C LEU A 289 -1.04 -30.32 1.52
N TYR A 290 0.16 -30.09 0.98
CA TYR A 290 0.44 -29.04 0.01
C TYR A 290 -0.36 -29.16 -1.29
N SER A 291 -0.72 -30.39 -1.69
CA SER A 291 -1.53 -30.63 -2.89
C SER A 291 -2.95 -30.06 -2.81
N GLN A 292 -3.42 -29.73 -1.61
CA GLN A 292 -4.79 -29.28 -1.35
C GLN A 292 -4.90 -27.76 -1.13
N ILE A 293 -3.77 -27.04 -1.11
CA ILE A 293 -3.73 -25.61 -0.77
C ILE A 293 -3.66 -24.75 -2.05
N ILE A 294 -4.32 -23.59 -2.00
CA ILE A 294 -4.20 -22.55 -3.03
C ILE A 294 -2.80 -21.94 -2.96
N LYS A 295 -2.10 -21.96 -4.09
CA LYS A 295 -0.73 -21.43 -4.19
C LYS A 295 -0.77 -19.93 -4.48
N PRO A 296 0.18 -19.14 -3.94
CA PRO A 296 0.41 -17.77 -4.35
C PRO A 296 0.61 -17.62 -5.86
N ASP A 297 0.07 -16.54 -6.41
CA ASP A 297 0.32 -16.05 -7.77
C ASP A 297 1.70 -15.38 -7.87
N LEU A 298 2.23 -14.90 -6.74
CA LEU A 298 3.57 -14.33 -6.62
C LEU A 298 4.20 -14.65 -5.26
N TYR A 299 5.47 -15.04 -5.29
CA TYR A 299 6.32 -15.20 -4.12
C TYR A 299 7.36 -14.09 -4.09
N VAL A 300 7.32 -13.22 -3.08
CA VAL A 300 8.29 -12.13 -2.89
C VAL A 300 9.30 -12.52 -1.82
N PHE A 301 10.51 -12.88 -2.23
CA PHE A 301 11.58 -13.29 -1.33
C PHE A 301 12.44 -12.09 -0.91
N LEU A 302 12.37 -11.74 0.37
CA LEU A 302 13.21 -10.71 0.96
C LEU A 302 14.58 -11.28 1.32
N TYR A 303 15.58 -10.92 0.52
CA TYR A 303 16.97 -11.19 0.82
C TYR A 303 17.54 -10.11 1.75
N GLN A 304 18.29 -10.55 2.76
CA GLN A 304 18.85 -9.71 3.79
C GLN A 304 20.11 -10.41 4.32
N ASN A 305 21.19 -9.65 4.54
CA ASN A 305 22.44 -10.24 5.01
C ASN A 305 22.35 -10.73 6.46
N THR A 306 23.22 -11.68 6.86
CA THR A 306 23.13 -12.33 8.18
C THR A 306 23.27 -11.34 9.35
N ASP A 307 24.12 -10.31 9.21
CA ASP A 307 24.37 -9.34 10.27
C ASP A 307 23.10 -8.51 10.56
N ARG A 308 22.43 -8.03 9.51
CA ARG A 308 21.15 -7.32 9.59
C ARG A 308 20.03 -8.18 10.16
N LEU A 309 19.96 -9.46 9.78
CA LEU A 309 18.97 -10.39 10.35
C LEU A 309 19.14 -10.48 11.87
N ILE A 310 20.37 -10.59 12.36
CA ILE A 310 20.68 -10.66 13.80
C ILE A 310 20.31 -9.34 14.50
N GLU A 311 20.62 -8.19 13.91
CA GLU A 311 20.20 -6.87 14.44
C GLU A 311 18.67 -6.78 14.60
N ASN A 312 17.93 -7.21 13.57
CA ASN A 312 16.46 -7.18 13.57
C ASN A 312 15.87 -8.15 14.59
N ILE A 313 16.44 -9.36 14.73
CA ILE A 313 16.01 -10.35 15.73
C ILE A 313 16.23 -9.80 17.15
N LYS A 314 17.40 -9.20 17.42
CA LYS A 314 17.70 -8.56 18.71
C LYS A 314 16.74 -7.43 19.00
N LYS A 315 16.50 -6.54 18.04
CA LYS A 315 15.55 -5.42 18.17
C LYS A 315 14.12 -5.88 18.44
N ARG A 316 13.71 -7.01 17.86
CA ARG A 316 12.38 -7.61 18.07
C ARG A 316 12.20 -8.18 19.48
N GLY A 317 13.27 -8.52 20.18
CA GLY A 317 13.25 -8.80 21.62
C GLY A 317 12.54 -10.08 22.06
N ARG A 318 12.28 -11.04 21.16
CA ARG A 318 11.73 -12.35 21.56
C ARG A 318 12.78 -13.15 22.32
N THR A 319 12.46 -13.56 23.55
CA THR A 319 13.41 -14.20 24.48
C THR A 319 14.02 -15.48 23.91
N TYR A 320 13.23 -16.29 23.22
CA TYR A 320 13.66 -17.56 22.63
C TYR A 320 14.50 -17.42 21.34
N GLU A 321 14.50 -16.26 20.68
CA GLU A 321 15.25 -16.05 19.44
C GLU A 321 16.66 -15.46 19.67
N GLN A 322 16.98 -15.00 20.89
CA GLN A 322 18.21 -14.26 21.17
C GLN A 322 19.49 -15.07 20.95
N ASN A 323 19.39 -16.40 20.99
CA ASN A 323 20.52 -17.33 20.86
C ASN A 323 20.56 -18.04 19.49
N ILE A 324 19.82 -17.55 18.49
CA ILE A 324 19.88 -18.12 17.14
C ILE A 324 21.29 -17.99 16.57
N SER A 325 21.86 -19.10 16.09
CA SER A 325 23.21 -19.09 15.53
C SER A 325 23.24 -18.47 14.12
N PRO A 326 24.29 -17.71 13.77
CA PRO A 326 24.47 -17.20 12.40
C PRO A 326 24.53 -18.32 11.35
N ASP A 327 25.10 -19.49 11.71
CA ASP A 327 25.18 -20.66 10.83
C ASP A 327 23.78 -21.22 10.49
N TYR A 328 22.87 -21.25 11.48
CA TYR A 328 21.49 -21.65 11.24
C TYR A 328 20.80 -20.72 10.25
N LEU A 329 20.94 -19.40 10.40
CA LEU A 329 20.39 -18.43 9.45
C LEU A 329 20.96 -18.62 8.04
N LYS A 330 22.26 -18.91 7.91
CA LYS A 330 22.91 -19.20 6.61
C LYS A 330 22.33 -20.46 5.97
N LYS A 331 22.13 -21.54 6.73
CA LYS A 331 21.51 -22.78 6.23
C LYS A 331 20.10 -22.55 5.72
N ILE A 332 19.28 -21.78 6.45
CA ILE A 332 17.93 -21.41 6.01
C ILE A 332 17.99 -20.58 4.73
N HIS A 333 18.91 -19.61 4.64
CA HIS A 333 19.09 -18.82 3.43
C HIS A 333 19.43 -19.69 2.20
N TYR A 334 20.37 -20.63 2.33
CA TYR A 334 20.68 -21.57 1.24
C TYR A 334 19.49 -22.47 0.90
N GLY A 335 18.69 -22.86 1.89
CA GLY A 335 17.45 -23.62 1.66
C GLY A 335 16.43 -22.84 0.81
N TYR A 336 16.27 -21.54 1.04
CA TYR A 336 15.45 -20.67 0.20
C TYR A 336 15.99 -20.57 -1.23
N LEU A 337 17.29 -20.34 -1.40
CA LEU A 337 17.90 -20.27 -2.74
C LEU A 337 17.74 -21.58 -3.52
N ASP A 338 18.01 -22.72 -2.87
CA ASP A 338 17.84 -24.06 -3.45
C ASP A 338 16.38 -24.30 -3.87
N PHE A 339 15.42 -23.90 -3.03
CA PHE A 339 14.01 -24.01 -3.34
C PHE A 339 13.62 -23.19 -4.57
N ILE A 340 14.00 -21.91 -4.63
CA ILE A 340 13.67 -21.03 -5.76
C ILE A 340 14.28 -21.58 -7.06
N GLN A 341 15.55 -22.00 -7.02
CA GLN A 341 16.25 -22.55 -8.18
C GLN A 341 15.62 -23.84 -8.72
N LYS A 342 15.08 -24.70 -7.83
CA LYS A 342 14.44 -25.96 -8.23
C LYS A 342 13.01 -25.80 -8.71
N ASN A 343 12.35 -24.69 -8.38
CA ASN A 343 10.94 -24.47 -8.70
C ASN A 343 10.76 -23.30 -9.69
N THR A 344 11.42 -23.38 -10.84
CA THR A 344 11.41 -22.33 -11.89
C THR A 344 10.03 -22.02 -12.48
N ALA A 345 9.05 -22.91 -12.30
CA ALA A 345 7.66 -22.67 -12.69
C ALA A 345 6.91 -21.75 -11.71
N MET A 346 7.45 -21.47 -10.52
CA MET A 346 6.87 -20.54 -9.56
C MET A 346 7.19 -19.11 -9.95
N ASN A 347 6.17 -18.26 -10.01
CA ASN A 347 6.39 -16.83 -10.17
C ASN A 347 7.02 -16.26 -8.90
N SER A 348 8.31 -15.95 -8.96
CA SER A 348 9.09 -15.54 -7.80
C SER A 348 9.93 -14.31 -8.11
N LEU A 349 9.97 -13.41 -7.13
CA LEU A 349 10.73 -12.16 -7.17
C LEU A 349 11.63 -12.11 -5.95
N ILE A 350 12.94 -11.99 -6.16
CA ILE A 350 13.90 -11.79 -5.08
C ILE A 350 14.20 -10.29 -4.99
N ILE A 351 14.02 -9.72 -3.79
CA ILE A 351 14.32 -8.31 -3.51
C ILE A 351 15.39 -8.25 -2.42
N ASP A 352 16.53 -7.65 -2.74
CA ASP A 352 17.56 -7.34 -1.75
C ASP A 352 17.14 -6.12 -0.92
N VAL A 353 16.88 -6.33 0.36
CA VAL A 353 16.51 -5.28 1.31
C VAL A 353 17.65 -4.94 2.27
N THR A 354 18.89 -5.27 1.92
CA THR A 354 20.06 -5.11 2.80
C THR A 354 20.31 -3.68 3.24
N ASP A 355 20.21 -2.76 2.29
CA ASP A 355 20.44 -1.33 2.52
C ASP A 355 19.12 -0.54 2.61
N LEU A 356 17.99 -1.23 2.71
CA LEU A 356 16.65 -0.63 2.72
C LEU A 356 16.02 -0.66 4.11
N ASP A 357 15.89 0.52 4.74
CA ASP A 357 14.98 0.73 5.89
C ASP A 357 13.62 1.25 5.42
N PHE A 358 12.77 0.33 4.94
CA PHE A 358 11.40 0.62 4.47
C PHE A 358 10.39 0.84 5.61
N VAL A 359 10.85 0.80 6.88
CA VAL A 359 10.05 1.20 8.04
C VAL A 359 10.14 2.70 8.23
N LYS A 360 11.35 3.27 8.12
CA LYS A 360 11.58 4.71 8.33
C LYS A 360 11.50 5.54 7.07
N HIS A 361 11.85 4.97 5.92
CA HIS A 361 11.94 5.71 4.66
C HIS A 361 10.90 5.18 3.67
N TYR A 362 9.90 6.02 3.40
CA TYR A 362 8.84 5.68 2.45
C TYR A 362 9.38 5.37 1.05
N THR A 363 10.41 6.08 0.59
CA THR A 363 11.07 5.83 -0.70
C THR A 363 11.65 4.42 -0.85
N HIS A 364 12.13 3.82 0.25
CA HIS A 364 12.59 2.42 0.23
C HIS A 364 11.43 1.43 0.11
N TYR A 365 10.29 1.75 0.73
CA TYR A 365 9.07 0.97 0.57
C TYR A 365 8.54 1.07 -0.86
N GLU A 366 8.48 2.28 -1.42
CA GLU A 366 8.09 2.54 -2.81
C GLU A 366 8.95 1.74 -3.80
N TYR A 367 10.28 1.70 -3.60
CA TYR A 367 11.18 0.87 -4.40
C TYR A 367 10.77 -0.61 -4.42
N ILE A 368 10.40 -1.17 -3.27
CA ILE A 368 9.95 -2.57 -3.16
C ILE A 368 8.64 -2.77 -3.94
N ILE A 369 7.70 -1.83 -3.81
CA ILE A 369 6.41 -1.88 -4.51
C ILE A 369 6.60 -1.81 -6.03
N GLU A 370 7.46 -0.92 -6.52
CA GLU A 370 7.77 -0.82 -7.95
C GLU A 370 8.45 -2.08 -8.48
N LYS A 371 9.32 -2.73 -7.69
CA LYS A 371 9.89 -4.03 -8.07
C LYS A 371 8.82 -5.11 -8.23
N ILE A 372 7.79 -5.09 -7.39
CA ILE A 372 6.65 -6.02 -7.52
C ILE A 372 5.81 -5.67 -8.76
N ARG A 373 5.62 -4.39 -9.08
CA ARG A 373 4.91 -3.93 -10.28
C ARG A 373 5.58 -4.40 -11.59
N GLU A 374 6.91 -4.39 -11.61
CA GLU A 374 7.73 -4.72 -12.79
C GLU A 374 7.85 -6.23 -13.07
N ASN A 375 7.43 -7.08 -12.12
CA ASN A 375 7.50 -8.53 -12.21
C ASN A 375 6.41 -9.11 -13.13
#